data_AF-A0A7S0F7U5-F1
#
_entry.id   AF-A0A7S0F7U5-F1
#
_cell.length_a   1.000
_cell.length_b   1.000
_cell.length_c   1.000
_cell.angle_alpha   90.00
_cell.angle_beta   90.00
_cell.angle_gamma   90.00
#
_symmetry.space_group_name_H-M   'P 1'
#
loop_
_entity.id
_entity.type
_entity.pdbx_description
1 polymer ?
#
loop_
_entity_poly.entity_id
_entity_poly.type
_entity_poly.pdbx_seq_one_letter_code
_entity_poly.pdbx_strand_id
1 'polypeptide(L)'
;EGDQEELLRTLERWCGQSCTAPDKFAILKTDSMVLAPDQVLEANNNNRLRIFSIDGSHTAEATYNDMTIAARVLVQDGIVMVDDFFAEGWPGVSEGVMRFFYNQSNLNAGAPLVPFFVGFNKVLFAREEVAGEYIDKLVSEKDVIGDDTMKLKTQTMMGKPVIVMSEEVQCRKRKRSLLPGETCPAGYQCS
;
A
#
# COMPACT_ATOMS: atom_id res chain seq x y z
N GLU A 1 -4.19 -17.97 -7.96
CA GLU A 1 -2.88 -17.69 -8.60
C GLU A 1 -1.81 -17.72 -7.52
N GLY A 2 -0.54 -17.82 -7.91
CA GLY A 2 0.60 -17.91 -6.98
C GLY A 2 1.53 -19.06 -7.37
N ASP A 3 2.80 -18.74 -7.59
CA ASP A 3 3.86 -19.70 -7.86
C ASP A 3 4.76 -19.81 -6.62
N GLN A 4 4.66 -20.94 -5.93
CA GLN A 4 5.42 -21.20 -4.71
C GLN A 4 6.93 -21.30 -4.98
N GLU A 5 7.33 -21.83 -6.14
CA GLU A 5 8.75 -21.94 -6.49
C GLU A 5 9.33 -20.55 -6.75
N GLU A 6 8.59 -19.70 -7.47
CA GLU A 6 9.00 -18.32 -7.73
C GLU A 6 9.08 -17.47 -6.45
N LEU A 7 8.13 -17.66 -5.51
CA LEU A 7 8.17 -17.02 -4.20
C LEU A 7 9.45 -17.39 -3.44
N LEU A 8 9.73 -18.69 -3.33
CA LEU A 8 10.91 -19.19 -2.62
C LEU A 8 12.20 -18.70 -3.27
N ARG A 9 12.27 -18.69 -4.61
CA ARG A 9 13.40 -18.17 -5.38
C ARG A 9 13.63 -16.67 -5.12
N THR A 10 12.56 -15.89 -5.05
CA THR A 10 12.62 -14.45 -4.79
C THR A 10 13.09 -14.16 -3.36
N LEU A 11 12.58 -14.91 -2.38
CA LEU A 11 13.00 -14.79 -0.98
C LEU A 11 14.49 -15.11 -0.82
N GLU A 12 14.95 -16.22 -1.39
CA GLU A 12 16.36 -16.60 -1.34
C GLU A 12 17.25 -15.53 -2.00
N ARG A 13 16.81 -14.97 -3.13
CA ARG A 13 17.56 -13.92 -3.84
C ARG A 13 17.73 -12.65 -3.01
N TRP A 14 16.69 -12.19 -2.32
CA TRP A 14 16.71 -10.87 -1.67
C TRP A 14 17.13 -10.89 -0.20
N CYS A 15 16.91 -11.98 0.52
CA CYS A 15 17.25 -12.05 1.94
C CYS A 15 17.98 -13.33 2.36
N GLY A 16 18.31 -14.20 1.39
CA GLY A 16 19.12 -15.39 1.58
C GLY A 16 18.34 -16.57 2.16
N GLN A 17 19.00 -17.74 2.22
CA GLN A 17 18.40 -18.99 2.72
C GLN A 17 17.93 -18.91 4.17
N SER A 18 18.48 -17.99 4.97
CA SER A 18 18.08 -17.84 6.36
C SER A 18 16.64 -17.34 6.53
N CYS A 19 16.04 -16.73 5.50
CA CYS A 19 14.66 -16.27 5.52
C CYS A 19 13.65 -17.39 5.35
N THR A 20 13.99 -18.46 4.64
CA THR A 20 13.09 -19.59 4.42
C THR A 20 13.16 -20.61 5.56
N ALA A 21 13.87 -20.26 6.65
CA ALA A 21 13.92 -21.06 7.86
C ALA A 21 12.50 -21.19 8.47
N PRO A 22 12.08 -22.38 8.93
CA PRO A 22 10.72 -22.61 9.42
C PRO A 22 10.28 -21.74 10.60
N ASP A 23 11.21 -21.20 11.38
CA ASP A 23 10.96 -20.29 12.51
C ASP A 23 10.72 -18.83 12.06
N LYS A 24 11.05 -18.49 10.80
CA LYS A 24 10.95 -17.15 10.23
C LYS A 24 9.95 -17.04 9.09
N PHE A 25 9.59 -18.16 8.47
CA PHE A 25 8.72 -18.19 7.31
C PHE A 25 7.74 -19.36 7.34
N ALA A 26 6.48 -19.05 7.10
CA ALA A 26 5.39 -20.00 6.99
C ALA A 26 4.53 -19.65 5.77
N ILE A 27 4.06 -20.67 5.07
CA ILE A 27 3.08 -20.53 3.99
C ILE A 27 1.76 -21.11 4.48
N LEU A 28 0.74 -20.25 4.59
CA LEU A 28 -0.64 -20.67 4.82
C LEU A 28 -1.34 -20.83 3.48
N LYS A 29 -1.40 -22.07 2.97
CA LYS A 29 -2.07 -22.37 1.70
C LYS A 29 -3.58 -22.50 1.92
N THR A 30 -4.28 -21.37 1.85
CA THR A 30 -5.75 -21.31 1.93
C THR A 30 -6.28 -20.16 1.08
N ASP A 31 -7.56 -20.21 0.74
CA ASP A 31 -8.29 -19.05 0.25
C ASP A 31 -8.45 -18.05 1.41
N SER A 32 -8.13 -16.77 1.17
CA SER A 32 -8.25 -15.73 2.20
C SER A 32 -9.71 -15.52 2.61
N MET A 33 -10.67 -15.79 1.73
CA MET A 33 -12.12 -15.70 2.01
C MET A 33 -12.59 -16.64 3.12
N VAL A 34 -11.82 -17.69 3.44
CA VAL A 34 -12.11 -18.61 4.53
C VAL A 34 -11.04 -18.57 5.63
N LEU A 35 -10.02 -17.73 5.48
CA LEU A 35 -8.95 -17.57 6.46
C LEU A 35 -9.48 -16.82 7.68
N ALA A 36 -9.41 -17.45 8.85
CA ALA A 36 -9.78 -16.82 10.10
C ALA A 36 -8.60 -16.01 10.69
N PRO A 37 -8.87 -14.89 11.39
CA PRO A 37 -7.84 -14.13 12.11
C PRO A 37 -6.98 -14.98 13.04
N ASP A 38 -7.58 -15.95 13.75
CA ASP A 38 -6.87 -16.81 14.69
C ASP A 38 -5.83 -17.69 13.99
N GLN A 39 -6.11 -18.17 12.77
CA GLN A 39 -5.15 -18.95 11.98
C GLN A 39 -3.92 -18.12 11.60
N VAL A 40 -4.11 -16.82 11.34
CA VAL A 40 -3.01 -15.89 11.06
C VAL A 40 -2.16 -15.66 12.31
N LEU A 41 -2.80 -15.50 13.47
CA LEU A 41 -2.10 -15.34 14.74
C LEU A 41 -1.34 -16.61 15.12
N GLU A 42 -1.95 -17.78 15.01
CA GLU A 42 -1.33 -19.08 15.27
C GLU A 42 -0.07 -19.27 14.41
N ALA A 43 -0.15 -18.93 13.12
CA ALA A 43 0.99 -18.97 12.22
C ALA A 43 2.12 -18.00 12.59
N ASN A 44 1.82 -16.96 13.37
CA ASN A 44 2.77 -15.98 13.87
C ASN A 44 3.04 -16.16 15.38
N ASN A 45 3.03 -17.40 15.88
CA ASN A 45 3.29 -17.73 17.29
C ASN A 45 2.36 -16.99 18.26
N ASN A 46 1.10 -16.82 17.88
CA ASN A 46 0.06 -16.05 18.58
C ASN A 46 0.40 -14.56 18.80
N ASN A 47 1.36 -14.02 18.04
CA ASN A 47 1.68 -12.60 18.08
C ASN A 47 0.90 -11.83 17.02
N ARG A 48 0.51 -10.61 17.36
CA ARG A 48 -0.08 -9.66 16.42
C ARG A 48 0.95 -9.16 15.40
N LEU A 49 0.47 -8.73 14.24
CA LEU A 49 1.31 -8.35 13.10
C LEU A 49 1.70 -6.86 13.12
N ARG A 50 2.97 -6.57 12.78
CA ARG A 50 3.50 -5.21 12.58
C ARG A 50 3.19 -4.66 11.19
N ILE A 51 3.22 -5.51 10.18
CA ILE A 51 2.98 -5.17 8.78
C ILE A 51 2.04 -6.23 8.20
N PHE A 52 1.04 -5.79 7.45
CA PHE A 52 0.13 -6.66 6.69
C PHE A 52 0.05 -6.14 5.26
N SER A 53 0.46 -6.93 4.27
CA SER A 53 0.34 -6.57 2.85
C SER A 53 -0.87 -7.26 2.23
N ILE A 54 -1.66 -6.53 1.43
CA ILE A 54 -2.80 -7.03 0.68
C ILE A 54 -2.49 -6.80 -0.80
N ASP A 55 -2.18 -7.90 -1.49
CA ASP A 55 -1.72 -7.95 -2.88
C ASP A 55 -1.98 -9.37 -3.44
N GLY A 56 -3.26 -9.75 -3.56
CA GLY A 56 -3.62 -11.14 -3.88
C GLY A 56 -4.83 -11.31 -4.78
N SER A 57 -5.88 -10.50 -4.58
CA SER A 57 -7.10 -10.52 -5.39
C SER A 57 -7.47 -9.12 -5.84
N HIS A 58 -8.20 -9.04 -6.95
CA HIS A 58 -8.65 -7.78 -7.55
C HIS A 58 -10.17 -7.55 -7.36
N THR A 59 -10.80 -8.32 -6.46
CA THR A 59 -12.24 -8.23 -6.18
C THR A 59 -12.53 -7.44 -4.90
N ALA A 60 -13.72 -6.85 -4.84
CA ALA A 60 -14.16 -6.09 -3.68
C ALA A 60 -14.40 -6.98 -2.46
N GLU A 61 -14.92 -8.18 -2.66
CA GLU A 61 -15.23 -9.14 -1.59
C GLU A 61 -13.95 -9.62 -0.91
N ALA A 62 -12.93 -9.99 -1.69
CA ALA A 62 -11.65 -10.43 -1.18
C ALA A 62 -10.93 -9.29 -0.44
N THR A 63 -10.85 -8.11 -1.06
CA THR A 63 -10.18 -6.96 -0.43
C THR A 63 -10.86 -6.54 0.87
N TYR A 64 -12.20 -6.53 0.91
CA TYR A 64 -12.95 -6.26 2.14
C TYR A 64 -12.63 -7.28 3.24
N ASN A 65 -12.58 -8.56 2.89
CA ASN A 65 -12.28 -9.64 3.80
C ASN A 65 -10.84 -9.54 4.34
N ASP A 66 -9.87 -9.29 3.45
CA ASP A 66 -8.45 -9.14 3.82
C ASP A 66 -8.24 -7.94 4.75
N MET A 67 -8.87 -6.81 4.47
CA MET A 67 -8.88 -5.64 5.37
C MET A 67 -9.49 -5.98 6.75
N THR A 68 -10.55 -6.79 6.77
CA THR A 68 -11.20 -7.25 8.01
C THR A 68 -10.28 -8.14 8.84
N ILE A 69 -9.56 -9.07 8.19
CA ILE A 69 -8.55 -9.92 8.84
C ILE A 69 -7.43 -9.03 9.38
N ALA A 70 -6.86 -8.17 8.54
CA ALA A 70 -5.77 -7.27 8.92
C ALA A 70 -6.14 -6.45 10.15
N ALA A 71 -7.31 -5.82 10.16
CA ALA A 71 -7.81 -5.06 11.31
C ALA A 71 -7.91 -5.88 12.61
N ARG A 72 -8.12 -7.20 12.56
CA ARG A 72 -8.24 -8.04 13.76
C ARG A 72 -6.90 -8.52 14.29
N VAL A 73 -5.91 -8.68 13.43
CA VAL A 73 -4.60 -9.28 13.80
C VAL A 73 -3.48 -8.27 13.98
N LEU A 74 -3.68 -7.02 13.57
CA LEU A 74 -2.67 -5.96 13.68
C LEU A 74 -2.40 -5.56 15.14
N VAL A 75 -1.17 -5.16 15.44
CA VAL A 75 -0.86 -4.39 16.66
C VAL A 75 -1.37 -2.95 16.55
N GLN A 76 -1.27 -2.17 17.63
CA GLN A 76 -1.70 -0.77 17.65
C GLN A 76 -0.88 0.12 16.70
N ASP A 77 0.44 -0.09 16.66
CA ASP A 77 1.42 0.64 15.83
C ASP A 77 1.81 -0.18 14.59
N GLY A 78 0.83 -0.86 13.99
CA GLY A 78 1.01 -1.67 12.80
C GLY A 78 0.50 -0.97 11.55
N ILE A 79 0.98 -1.42 10.39
CA ILE A 79 0.67 -0.85 9.08
C ILE A 79 0.02 -1.91 8.19
N VAL A 80 -1.08 -1.55 7.53
CA VAL A 80 -1.65 -2.32 6.43
C VAL A 80 -1.29 -1.64 5.11
N MET A 81 -0.73 -2.39 4.17
CA MET A 81 -0.35 -1.93 2.85
C MET A 81 -1.30 -2.56 1.84
N VAL A 82 -2.05 -1.74 1.11
CA VAL A 82 -2.94 -2.21 0.05
C VAL A 82 -2.32 -1.82 -1.28
N ASP A 83 -1.99 -2.81 -2.11
CA ASP A 83 -1.57 -2.55 -3.50
C ASP A 83 -2.79 -2.19 -4.35
N ASP A 84 -2.57 -1.59 -5.51
CA ASP A 84 -3.57 -1.50 -6.58
C ASP A 84 -4.84 -0.70 -6.31
N PHE A 85 -4.88 0.04 -5.20
CA PHE A 85 -6.03 0.86 -4.84
C PHE A 85 -6.45 1.82 -5.96
N PHE A 86 -5.51 2.42 -6.69
CA PHE A 86 -5.79 3.36 -7.78
C PHE A 86 -5.62 2.76 -9.17
N ALA A 87 -5.41 1.45 -9.27
CA ALA A 87 -5.19 0.80 -10.55
C ALA A 87 -6.52 0.59 -11.29
N GLU A 88 -6.63 1.19 -12.48
CA GLU A 88 -7.83 1.10 -13.32
C GLU A 88 -8.21 -0.33 -13.74
N GLY A 89 -7.24 -1.25 -13.78
CA GLY A 89 -7.47 -2.67 -14.09
C GLY A 89 -8.16 -3.43 -12.96
N TRP A 90 -8.10 -2.91 -11.73
CA TRP A 90 -8.49 -3.61 -10.50
C TRP A 90 -9.41 -2.76 -9.61
N PRO A 91 -10.52 -2.20 -10.15
CA PRO A 91 -11.37 -1.27 -9.42
C PRO A 91 -12.00 -1.89 -8.16
N GLY A 92 -12.16 -3.22 -8.13
CA GLY A 92 -12.67 -3.95 -6.97
C GLY A 92 -11.83 -3.75 -5.71
N VAL A 93 -10.53 -3.49 -5.84
CA VAL A 93 -9.65 -3.23 -4.69
C VAL A 93 -10.11 -1.97 -3.95
N SER A 94 -10.22 -0.85 -4.67
CA SER A 94 -10.71 0.40 -4.08
C SER A 94 -12.11 0.25 -3.48
N GLU A 95 -13.00 -0.48 -4.16
CA GLU A 95 -14.35 -0.73 -3.70
C GLU A 95 -14.36 -1.51 -2.37
N GLY A 96 -13.58 -2.59 -2.28
CA GLY A 96 -13.48 -3.41 -1.08
C GLY A 96 -12.94 -2.63 0.12
N VAL A 97 -11.91 -1.81 -0.09
CA VAL A 97 -11.38 -0.93 0.96
C VAL A 97 -12.43 0.10 1.38
N MET A 98 -13.15 0.73 0.45
CA MET A 98 -14.20 1.70 0.80
C MET A 98 -15.35 1.04 1.56
N ARG A 99 -15.79 -0.16 1.15
CA ARG A 99 -16.78 -0.97 1.89
C ARG A 99 -16.28 -1.26 3.30
N PHE A 100 -15.02 -1.64 3.47
CA PHE A 100 -14.42 -1.88 4.79
C PHE A 100 -14.42 -0.60 5.62
N PHE A 101 -13.95 0.51 5.06
CA PHE A 101 -13.82 1.79 5.75
C PHE A 101 -15.14 2.27 6.35
N TYR A 102 -16.26 2.09 5.64
CA TYR A 102 -17.58 2.47 6.14
C TYR A 102 -18.21 1.47 7.12
N ASN A 103 -17.75 0.22 7.15
CA ASN A 103 -18.32 -0.83 8.00
C ASN A 103 -17.43 -1.20 9.21
N GLN A 104 -16.20 -0.72 9.26
CA GLN A 104 -15.21 -1.14 10.25
C GLN A 104 -15.61 -0.88 11.71
N SER A 105 -16.45 0.13 11.96
CA SER A 105 -17.01 0.42 13.28
C SER A 105 -17.81 -0.75 13.87
N ASN A 106 -18.32 -1.66 13.02
CA ASN A 106 -19.07 -2.85 13.43
C ASN A 106 -18.19 -4.07 13.73
N LEU A 107 -16.88 -4.01 13.45
CA LEU A 107 -16.01 -5.20 13.46
C LEU A 107 -15.41 -5.55 14.83
N ASN A 108 -15.60 -4.70 15.86
CA ASN A 108 -14.97 -4.83 17.19
C ASN A 108 -13.46 -5.14 17.10
N ALA A 109 -12.75 -4.46 16.19
CA ALA A 109 -11.37 -4.77 15.82
C ALA A 109 -10.34 -3.75 16.35
N GLY A 110 -10.69 -2.97 17.39
CA GLY A 110 -9.87 -1.87 17.92
C GLY A 110 -10.17 -0.53 17.23
N ALA A 111 -9.23 0.42 17.32
CA ALA A 111 -9.37 1.74 16.69
C ALA A 111 -9.48 1.60 15.16
N PRO A 112 -10.23 2.49 14.48
CA PRO A 112 -10.38 2.46 13.01
C PRO A 112 -9.03 2.49 12.29
N LEU A 113 -8.93 1.76 11.17
CA LEU A 113 -7.84 1.93 10.21
C LEU A 113 -8.15 3.11 9.29
N VAL A 114 -7.17 4.00 9.15
CA VAL A 114 -7.26 5.21 8.34
C VAL A 114 -6.05 5.32 7.40
N PRO A 115 -6.22 5.86 6.19
CA PRO A 115 -5.10 6.06 5.28
C PRO A 115 -4.18 7.15 5.83
N PHE A 116 -2.87 6.96 5.69
CA PHE A 116 -1.88 7.97 6.08
C PHE A 116 -0.82 8.22 5.00
N PHE A 117 -0.65 7.29 4.04
CA PHE A 117 0.25 7.48 2.90
C PHE A 117 -0.30 6.86 1.60
N VAL A 118 -0.01 7.51 0.47
CA VAL A 118 -0.27 7.04 -0.90
C VAL A 118 1.00 7.24 -1.71
N GLY A 119 1.51 6.19 -2.33
CA GLY A 119 2.71 6.26 -3.18
C GLY A 119 3.15 4.87 -3.63
N PHE A 120 3.96 4.80 -4.68
CA PHE A 120 4.42 3.52 -5.25
C PHE A 120 3.29 2.53 -5.54
N ASN A 121 2.16 3.03 -6.06
CA ASN A 121 0.92 2.28 -6.31
C ASN A 121 0.24 1.68 -5.06
N LYS A 122 0.65 2.09 -3.85
CA LYS A 122 0.15 1.56 -2.58
C LYS A 122 -0.57 2.62 -1.78
N VAL A 123 -1.53 2.17 -0.97
CA VAL A 123 -2.14 2.97 0.09
C VAL A 123 -1.84 2.29 1.42
N LEU A 124 -1.28 3.06 2.34
CA LEU A 124 -0.88 2.61 3.66
C LEU A 124 -1.90 3.09 4.69
N PHE A 125 -2.34 2.17 5.54
CA PHE A 125 -3.30 2.39 6.60
C PHE A 125 -2.67 2.07 7.95
N ALA A 126 -3.07 2.82 8.97
CA ALA A 126 -2.69 2.59 10.35
C ALA A 126 -3.89 2.85 11.26
N ARG A 127 -3.78 2.48 12.54
CA ARG A 127 -4.79 2.88 13.53
C ARG A 127 -4.87 4.40 13.58
N GLU A 128 -6.09 4.93 13.68
CA GLU A 128 -6.36 6.37 13.71
C GLU A 128 -5.51 7.11 14.75
N GLU A 129 -5.30 6.49 15.91
CA GLU A 129 -4.53 7.06 17.02
C GLU A 129 -3.05 7.28 16.69
N VAL A 130 -2.45 6.48 15.79
CA VAL A 130 -1.01 6.55 15.46
C VAL A 130 -0.74 7.11 14.06
N ALA A 131 -1.77 7.26 13.22
CA ALA A 131 -1.62 7.71 11.84
C ALA A 131 -0.94 9.08 11.74
N GLY A 132 -1.22 10.00 12.67
CA GLY A 132 -0.56 11.31 12.75
C GLY A 132 0.94 11.20 12.96
N GLU A 133 1.39 10.30 13.85
CA GLU A 133 2.81 10.08 14.11
C GLU A 133 3.56 9.56 12.88
N TYR A 134 2.91 8.70 12.07
CA TYR A 134 3.51 8.26 10.81
C TYR A 134 3.59 9.38 9.79
N ILE A 135 2.55 10.23 9.68
CA ILE A 135 2.58 11.41 8.81
C ILE A 135 3.74 12.33 9.20
N ASP A 136 3.89 12.62 10.49
CA ASP A 136 4.96 13.49 11.00
C ASP A 136 6.34 12.92 10.67
N LYS A 137 6.54 11.61 10.87
CA LYS A 137 7.80 10.92 10.51
C LYS A 137 8.10 11.00 9.02
N LEU A 138 7.11 10.70 8.17
CA LEU A 138 7.25 10.77 6.70
C LEU A 138 7.65 12.18 6.24
N VAL A 139 7.10 13.22 6.87
CA VAL A 139 7.44 14.61 6.55
C VAL A 139 8.83 14.98 7.06
N SER A 140 9.22 14.53 8.27
CA SER A 140 10.53 14.83 8.86
C SER A 140 11.69 14.11 8.16
N GLU A 141 11.43 12.93 7.60
CA GLU A 141 12.43 12.08 6.94
C GLU A 141 12.29 12.09 5.41
N LYS A 142 11.72 13.17 4.85
CA LYS A 142 11.48 13.30 3.40
C LYS A 142 12.72 13.02 2.52
N ASP A 143 13.93 13.30 3.03
CA ASP A 143 15.18 13.12 2.29
C ASP A 143 15.60 11.63 2.21
N VAL A 144 14.93 10.75 2.95
CA VAL A 144 15.09 9.29 2.90
C VAL A 144 14.04 8.66 1.96
N ILE A 145 12.94 9.36 1.69
CA ILE A 145 11.74 8.85 1.03
C ILE A 145 11.66 9.42 -0.38
N GLY A 146 12.47 8.85 -1.27
CA GLY A 146 12.54 9.21 -2.69
C GLY A 146 13.80 9.98 -3.06
N ASP A 147 13.92 10.36 -4.33
CA ASP A 147 14.96 11.26 -4.81
C ASP A 147 14.38 12.68 -5.03
N ASP A 148 15.21 13.59 -5.54
CA ASP A 148 14.83 14.99 -5.81
C ASP A 148 13.63 15.14 -6.77
N THR A 149 13.20 14.07 -7.44
CA THR A 149 12.05 14.08 -8.36
C THR A 149 10.71 13.80 -7.66
N MET A 150 10.74 13.30 -6.42
CA MET A 150 9.52 12.98 -5.68
C MET A 150 9.04 14.16 -4.83
N LYS A 151 7.73 14.44 -4.89
CA LYS A 151 7.09 15.45 -4.04
C LYS A 151 6.10 14.81 -3.09
N LEU A 152 6.28 15.11 -1.80
CA LEU A 152 5.30 14.82 -0.76
C LEU A 152 4.30 15.97 -0.69
N LYS A 153 3.01 15.64 -0.74
CA LYS A 153 1.90 16.58 -0.59
C LYS A 153 0.90 16.02 0.40
N THR A 154 0.42 16.86 1.31
CA THR A 154 -0.72 16.49 2.15
C THR A 154 -2.00 16.63 1.35
N GLN A 155 -2.82 15.58 1.31
CA GLN A 155 -4.16 15.57 0.73
C GLN A 155 -5.17 15.01 1.74
N THR A 156 -6.43 14.91 1.34
CA THR A 156 -7.49 14.26 2.13
C THR A 156 -7.99 13.02 1.42
N MET A 157 -8.06 11.91 2.13
CA MET A 157 -8.64 10.65 1.68
C MET A 157 -9.48 10.07 2.79
N MET A 158 -10.72 9.65 2.49
CA MET A 158 -11.66 9.13 3.50
C MET A 158 -11.87 10.08 4.69
N GLY A 159 -11.79 11.39 4.46
CA GLY A 159 -11.91 12.43 5.50
C GLY A 159 -10.69 12.57 6.42
N LYS A 160 -9.57 11.90 6.10
CA LYS A 160 -8.33 11.92 6.89
C LYS A 160 -7.16 12.51 6.10
N PRO A 161 -6.22 13.20 6.77
CA PRO A 161 -5.01 13.68 6.12
C PRO A 161 -4.18 12.49 5.65
N VAL A 162 -3.63 12.58 4.44
CA VAL A 162 -2.80 11.54 3.84
C VAL A 162 -1.62 12.19 3.13
N ILE A 163 -0.42 11.62 3.28
CA ILE A 163 0.74 12.04 2.49
C ILE A 163 0.69 11.34 1.14
N VAL A 164 0.55 12.11 0.07
CA VAL A 164 0.65 11.62 -1.30
C VAL A 164 2.04 11.91 -1.82
N MET A 165 2.75 10.85 -2.17
CA MET A 165 4.01 10.91 -2.86
C MET A 165 3.75 10.72 -4.36
N SER A 166 4.01 11.76 -5.13
CA SER A 166 3.90 11.74 -6.58
C SER A 166 5.25 12.08 -7.18
N GLU A 167 5.66 11.35 -8.21
CA GLU A 167 6.71 11.83 -9.09
C GLU A 167 6.27 13.19 -9.65
N GLU A 168 7.15 14.18 -9.58
CA GLU A 168 7.03 15.28 -10.48
C GLU A 168 7.32 14.71 -11.86
N VAL A 169 6.27 14.45 -12.63
CA VAL A 169 6.40 14.48 -14.08
C VAL A 169 6.84 15.91 -14.38
N GLN A 170 8.15 16.15 -14.32
CA GLN A 170 8.75 17.08 -15.24
C GLN A 170 8.29 16.54 -16.57
N CYS A 171 7.21 17.13 -17.09
CA CYS A 171 7.09 17.33 -18.50
C CYS A 171 8.42 17.97 -18.83
N ARG A 172 9.41 17.14 -19.22
CA ARG A 172 10.68 17.59 -19.73
C ARG A 172 10.18 18.52 -20.80
N LYS A 173 10.31 19.83 -20.56
CA LYS A 173 10.37 20.80 -21.62
C LYS A 173 11.56 20.30 -22.41
N ARG A 174 11.34 19.33 -23.31
CA ARG A 174 12.20 19.16 -24.45
C ARG A 174 12.07 20.52 -25.10
N LYS A 175 12.98 21.43 -24.75
CA LYS A 175 13.44 22.45 -25.68
C LYS A 175 13.99 21.65 -26.84
N ARG A 176 13.10 21.11 -27.67
CA ARG A 176 13.45 20.75 -29.01
C ARG A 176 13.64 22.11 -29.64
N SER A 177 14.90 22.50 -29.83
CA SER A 177 15.22 23.58 -30.74
C SER A 177 14.55 23.21 -32.06
N LEU A 178 13.54 23.96 -32.46
CA LEU A 178 12.94 23.81 -33.79
C LEU A 178 14.09 23.96 -34.80
N LEU A 179 14.20 23.01 -35.72
CA LEU A 179 15.09 23.21 -36.86
C LEU A 179 14.56 24.41 -37.67
N PRO A 180 15.42 25.16 -38.39
CA PRO A 180 14.97 26.30 -39.18
C PRO A 180 13.84 25.88 -40.14
N GLY A 181 12.63 26.39 -39.90
CA GLY A 181 11.44 26.13 -40.73
C GLY A 181 10.32 25.31 -40.09
N GLU A 182 10.47 24.77 -38.87
CA GLU A 182 9.37 24.09 -38.16
C GLU A 182 8.47 25.11 -37.41
N THR A 183 7.14 24.92 -37.47
CA THR A 183 6.16 25.72 -36.72
C THR A 183 5.76 25.05 -35.40
N CYS A 184 5.60 25.85 -34.33
CA CYS A 184 5.24 25.40 -32.98
C CYS A 184 3.77 24.85 -33.02
N PRO A 185 3.49 23.62 -32.55
CA PRO A 185 2.11 23.09 -32.52
C PRO A 185 1.18 23.95 -31.67
N ALA A 186 -0.10 24.03 -32.05
CA ALA A 186 -1.10 24.82 -31.33
C ALA A 186 -1.17 24.41 -29.85
N GLY A 187 -0.93 25.36 -28.94
CA GLY A 187 -0.95 25.16 -27.48
C GLY A 187 0.41 25.24 -26.78
N TYR A 188 1.52 25.42 -27.51
CA TYR A 188 2.86 25.56 -26.92
C TYR A 188 3.34 27.02 -26.97
N GLN A 189 3.84 27.53 -25.83
CA GLN A 189 4.64 28.76 -25.80
C GLN A 189 6.11 28.39 -25.98
N CYS A 190 6.65 28.73 -27.15
CA CYS A 190 8.07 28.64 -27.47
C CYS A 190 8.77 29.92 -26.94
N SER A 191 9.72 29.81 -25.99
CA SER A 191 10.56 30.91 -25.46
C SER A 191 11.89 31.01 -26.16
#